data_AF-A0A1H8CIH4-F1
#
_entry.id   AF-A0A1H8CIH4-F1
#
_cell.length_a   1.000
_cell.length_b   1.000
_cell.length_c   1.000
_cell.angle_alpha   90.00
_cell.angle_beta   90.00
_cell.angle_gamma   90.00
#
_symmetry.space_group_name_H-M   'P 1'
#
loop_
_entity.id
_entity.type
_entity.pdbx_description
1 polymer ?
#
loop_
_entity_poly.entity_id
_entity_poly.type
_entity_poly.pdbx_seq_one_letter_code
_entity_poly.pdbx_strand_id
1 'polypeptide(L)'
;MFLAGLFFGIPLWLIWAARFTLAMSRGTAQARLRRWMVPWFVVAGLAVALVTDAPFWLRFTISKPSMEAYARTVTAETSQDTSCRWLGLYRICGAFPYSGWGKDDQDVPGSACLIGQEWALESNTNFLLLPVGEPEETADDTYRRLTGRWYGWHGWDSL
;
A
#
# COMPACT_ATOMS: atom_id res chain seq x y z
N MET A 1 13.25 44.48 -1.60
CA MET A 1 13.87 43.25 -1.03
C MET A 1 14.01 42.13 -2.07
N PHE A 2 13.01 41.87 -2.92
CA PHE A 2 13.10 40.87 -4.02
C PHE A 2 14.25 41.12 -5.02
N LEU A 3 14.51 42.37 -5.40
CA LEU A 3 15.59 42.74 -6.34
C LEU A 3 17.01 42.50 -5.79
N ALA A 4 17.22 42.65 -4.48
CA ALA A 4 18.52 42.39 -3.84
C ALA A 4 18.81 40.88 -3.76
N GLY A 5 17.79 40.06 -3.50
CA GLY A 5 17.91 38.60 -3.57
C GLY A 5 18.28 38.10 -4.96
N LEU A 6 17.78 38.76 -6.01
CA LEU A 6 18.05 38.39 -7.40
C LEU A 6 19.45 38.85 -7.87
N PHE A 7 19.85 40.09 -7.54
CA PHE A 7 21.15 40.66 -7.92
C PHE A 7 22.34 40.06 -7.17
N PHE A 8 22.18 39.63 -5.92
CA PHE A 8 23.26 38.98 -5.17
C PHE A 8 23.15 37.45 -5.20
N GLY A 9 21.93 36.90 -5.20
CA GLY A 9 21.71 35.45 -5.17
C GLY A 9 22.13 34.76 -6.46
N ILE A 10 21.79 35.31 -7.63
CA ILE A 10 22.16 34.71 -8.92
C ILE A 10 23.68 34.65 -9.13
N PRO A 11 24.46 35.74 -8.99
CA PRO A 11 25.90 35.66 -9.15
C PRO A 11 26.57 34.83 -8.06
N LEU A 12 26.08 34.84 -6.82
CA LEU A 12 26.61 33.97 -5.76
C LEU A 12 26.37 32.48 -6.09
N TRP A 13 25.19 32.15 -6.61
CA TRP A 13 24.84 30.79 -7.04
C TRP A 13 25.70 30.34 -8.23
N LEU A 14 25.93 31.22 -9.21
CA LEU A 14 26.82 30.95 -10.35
C LEU A 14 28.28 30.73 -9.91
N ILE A 15 28.79 31.54 -8.96
CA ILE A 15 30.12 31.36 -8.40
C ILE A 15 30.24 30.01 -7.68
N TRP A 16 29.22 29.64 -6.90
CA TRP A 16 29.18 28.34 -6.23
C TRP A 16 29.08 27.18 -7.23
N ALA A 17 28.21 27.28 -8.23
CA ALA A 17 28.07 26.27 -9.29
C ALA A 17 29.38 26.08 -10.07
N ALA A 18 30.08 27.17 -10.41
CA ALA A 18 31.39 27.16 -11.07
C ALA A 18 32.48 26.54 -10.17
N ARG A 19 32.50 26.89 -8.88
CA ARG A 19 33.41 26.27 -7.89
C ARG A 19 33.14 24.77 -7.74
N PHE A 20 31.87 24.37 -7.78
CA PHE A 20 31.44 22.98 -7.63
C PHE A 20 31.81 22.14 -8.86
N THR A 21 31.65 22.69 -10.07
CA THR A 21 32.08 22.04 -11.33
C THR A 21 33.60 21.94 -11.43
N LEU A 22 34.34 22.99 -11.02
CA LEU A 22 35.81 22.95 -10.92
C LEU A 22 36.34 21.98 -9.85
N ALA A 23 35.61 21.80 -8.74
CA ALA A 23 35.94 20.81 -7.73
C ALA A 23 35.65 19.37 -8.20
N MET A 24 34.59 19.18 -9.00
CA MET A 24 34.27 17.90 -9.64
C MET A 24 35.31 17.53 -10.71
N SER A 25 35.77 18.47 -11.53
CA SER A 25 36.77 18.19 -12.58
C SER A 25 38.15 17.83 -12.05
N ARG A 26 38.44 18.13 -10.77
CA ARG A 26 39.69 17.77 -10.09
C ARG A 26 39.65 16.43 -9.36
N GLY A 27 38.57 15.64 -9.48
CA GLY A 27 38.45 14.27 -8.97
C GLY A 27 38.35 14.11 -7.45
N THR A 28 38.72 15.12 -6.65
CA THR A 28 38.65 15.11 -5.17
C THR A 28 37.22 15.19 -4.64
N ALA A 29 36.29 15.80 -5.39
CA ALA A 29 34.91 15.92 -4.98
C ALA A 29 34.06 14.67 -5.29
N GLN A 30 34.45 13.85 -6.28
CA GLN A 30 33.58 12.81 -6.85
C GLN A 30 33.28 11.67 -5.86
N ALA A 31 34.30 11.24 -5.09
CA ALA A 31 34.13 10.24 -4.03
C ALA A 31 33.31 10.78 -2.84
N ARG A 32 33.50 12.06 -2.49
CA ARG A 32 32.79 12.71 -1.37
C ARG A 32 31.34 13.03 -1.73
N LEU A 33 31.09 13.45 -2.97
CA LEU A 33 29.76 13.72 -3.53
C LEU A 33 28.92 12.45 -3.58
N ARG A 34 29.50 11.35 -4.09
CA ARG A 34 28.82 10.05 -4.12
C ARG A 34 28.38 9.61 -2.72
N ARG A 35 29.21 9.80 -1.70
CA ARG A 35 28.88 9.47 -0.30
C ARG A 35 27.76 10.35 0.26
N TRP A 36 27.68 11.61 -0.15
CA TRP A 36 26.61 12.53 0.25
C TRP A 36 25.30 12.36 -0.54
N MET A 37 25.36 11.78 -1.75
CA MET A 37 24.17 11.48 -2.54
C MET A 37 23.47 10.18 -2.11
N VAL A 38 24.20 9.23 -1.51
CA VAL A 38 23.60 7.95 -1.06
C VAL A 38 22.38 8.15 -0.14
N PRO A 39 22.42 9.00 0.92
CA PRO A 39 21.25 9.27 1.74
C PRO A 39 20.06 9.80 0.94
N TRP A 40 20.29 10.69 -0.04
CA TRP A 40 19.23 11.23 -0.90
C TRP A 40 18.60 10.16 -1.78
N PHE A 41 19.40 9.26 -2.35
CA PHE A 41 18.87 8.12 -3.10
C PHE A 41 18.09 7.16 -2.21
N VAL A 42 18.52 6.93 -0.97
CA VAL A 42 17.78 6.11 0.00
C VAL A 42 16.44 6.76 0.35
N VAL A 43 16.43 8.06 0.65
CA VAL A 43 15.20 8.81 0.94
C VAL A 43 14.26 8.83 -0.26
N ALA A 44 14.77 9.09 -1.47
CA ALA A 44 13.98 9.04 -2.69
C ALA A 44 13.41 7.63 -2.94
N GLY A 45 14.22 6.58 -2.73
CA GLY A 45 13.78 5.19 -2.85
C GLY A 45 12.69 4.83 -1.85
N LEU A 46 12.83 5.25 -0.59
CA LEU A 46 11.81 5.07 0.44
C LEU A 46 10.53 5.83 0.10
N ALA A 47 10.62 7.08 -0.34
CA ALA A 47 9.47 7.87 -0.74
C ALA A 47 8.71 7.20 -1.90
N VAL A 48 9.43 6.72 -2.93
CA VAL A 48 8.83 5.97 -4.03
C VAL A 48 8.18 4.69 -3.54
N ALA A 49 8.84 3.93 -2.66
CA ALA A 49 8.29 2.69 -2.11
C ALA A 49 7.00 2.93 -1.30
N LEU A 50 6.91 4.04 -0.56
CA LEU A 50 5.73 4.42 0.20
C LEU A 50 4.60 4.89 -0.72
N VAL A 51 4.88 5.75 -1.70
CA VAL A 51 3.87 6.26 -2.65
C VAL A 51 3.29 5.14 -3.52
N THR A 52 4.07 4.10 -3.80
CA THR A 52 3.63 2.95 -4.60
C THR A 52 3.02 1.82 -3.76
N ASP A 53 2.89 2.00 -2.44
CA ASP A 53 2.44 0.96 -1.51
C ASP A 53 3.24 -0.36 -1.65
N ALA A 54 4.52 -0.29 -2.04
CA ALA A 54 5.34 -1.47 -2.30
C ALA A 54 5.40 -2.45 -1.11
N PRO A 55 5.50 -2.00 0.16
CA PRO A 55 5.44 -2.89 1.31
C PRO A 55 4.12 -3.68 1.40
N PHE A 56 2.99 -3.04 1.10
CA PHE A 56 1.69 -3.69 1.10
C PHE A 56 1.61 -4.75 0.00
N TRP A 57 2.02 -4.40 -1.23
CA TRP A 57 2.01 -5.35 -2.35
C TRP A 57 2.88 -6.58 -2.09
N LEU A 58 4.04 -6.39 -1.47
CA LEU A 58 4.92 -7.49 -1.10
C LEU A 58 4.25 -8.40 -0.06
N ARG A 59 3.68 -7.83 1.01
CA ARG A 59 2.99 -8.60 2.05
C ARG A 59 1.79 -9.36 1.50
N PHE A 60 0.98 -8.70 0.69
CA PHE A 60 -0.18 -9.30 0.03
C PHE A 60 0.25 -10.45 -0.89
N THR A 61 1.25 -10.24 -1.75
CA THR A 61 1.70 -11.27 -2.70
C THR A 61 2.21 -12.53 -1.99
N ILE A 62 2.96 -12.35 -0.89
CA ILE A 62 3.46 -13.47 -0.08
C ILE A 62 2.30 -14.21 0.63
N SER A 63 1.28 -13.47 1.08
CA SER A 63 0.16 -14.02 1.86
C SER A 63 -0.99 -14.54 0.99
N LYS A 64 -1.03 -14.16 -0.29
CA LYS A 64 -2.09 -14.53 -1.23
C LYS A 64 -2.43 -16.03 -1.24
N PRO A 65 -1.47 -16.98 -1.33
CA PRO A 65 -1.82 -18.40 -1.40
C PRO A 65 -2.49 -18.93 -0.11
N SER A 66 -2.08 -18.45 1.07
CA SER A 66 -2.72 -18.85 2.33
C SER A 66 -4.10 -18.23 2.50
N MET A 67 -4.27 -16.97 2.08
CA MET A 67 -5.58 -16.31 2.04
C MET A 67 -6.53 -16.99 1.04
N GLU A 68 -6.05 -17.42 -0.14
CA GLU A 68 -6.86 -18.16 -1.11
C GLU A 68 -7.29 -19.54 -0.59
N ALA A 69 -6.38 -20.25 0.08
CA ALA A 69 -6.72 -21.54 0.70
C ALA A 69 -7.81 -21.38 1.76
N TYR A 70 -7.72 -20.34 2.59
CA TYR A 70 -8.70 -20.05 3.62
C TYR A 70 -10.03 -19.51 3.05
N ALA A 71 -9.98 -18.65 2.03
CA ALA A 71 -11.19 -18.17 1.37
C ALA A 71 -12.04 -19.35 0.83
N ARG A 72 -11.40 -20.41 0.32
CA ARG A 72 -12.11 -21.62 -0.11
C ARG A 72 -12.83 -22.34 1.03
N THR A 73 -12.29 -22.33 2.25
CA THR A 73 -12.98 -22.96 3.39
C THR A 73 -14.19 -22.14 3.80
N VAL A 74 -14.06 -20.81 3.83
CA VAL A 74 -15.17 -19.88 4.12
C VAL A 74 -16.30 -20.03 3.11
N THR A 75 -15.98 -20.23 1.83
CA THR A 75 -17.01 -20.43 0.79
C THR A 75 -17.77 -21.75 0.91
N ALA A 76 -17.20 -22.74 1.60
CA ALA A 76 -17.82 -24.04 1.80
C ALA A 76 -18.64 -24.10 3.10
N GLU A 77 -18.21 -23.35 4.10
CA GLU A 77 -18.78 -23.30 5.44
C GLU A 77 -19.55 -21.97 5.54
N THR A 78 -20.85 -21.96 5.20
CA THR A 78 -21.71 -20.76 5.06
C THR A 78 -21.84 -19.91 6.35
N SER A 79 -21.18 -20.29 7.43
CA SER A 79 -21.17 -19.58 8.71
C SER A 79 -20.00 -18.62 8.82
N GLN A 80 -20.25 -17.46 9.42
CA GLN A 80 -19.21 -16.50 9.80
C GLN A 80 -18.20 -17.13 10.78
N ASP A 81 -16.91 -17.06 10.43
CA ASP A 81 -15.81 -17.45 11.31
C ASP A 81 -15.25 -16.21 12.01
N THR A 82 -15.37 -16.15 13.33
CA THR A 82 -14.87 -15.06 14.19
C THR A 82 -13.52 -15.38 14.83
N SER A 83 -12.89 -16.50 14.47
CA SER A 83 -11.61 -16.90 15.03
C SER A 83 -10.46 -16.10 14.41
N CYS A 84 -9.55 -15.64 15.27
CA CYS A 84 -8.32 -15.00 14.83
C CYS A 84 -7.28 -16.02 14.39
N ARG A 85 -6.76 -15.88 13.17
CA ARG A 85 -5.69 -16.72 12.63
C ARG A 85 -4.72 -15.93 11.75
N TRP A 86 -3.48 -16.39 11.68
CA TRP A 86 -2.48 -15.81 10.79
C TRP A 86 -2.56 -16.47 9.40
N LEU A 87 -2.78 -15.66 8.37
CA LEU A 87 -2.76 -16.05 6.97
C LEU A 87 -1.58 -15.36 6.29
N GLY A 88 -0.44 -16.03 6.29
CA GLY A 88 0.81 -15.41 5.85
C GLY A 88 1.23 -14.31 6.82
N LEU A 89 1.27 -13.07 6.32
CA LEU A 89 1.68 -11.89 7.08
C LEU A 89 0.50 -11.07 7.63
N TYR A 90 -0.74 -11.51 7.41
CA TYR A 90 -1.94 -10.85 7.94
C TYR A 90 -2.57 -11.69 9.04
N ARG A 91 -3.02 -11.03 10.10
CA ARG A 91 -3.86 -11.63 11.14
C ARG A 91 -5.31 -11.35 10.78
N ILE A 92 -6.07 -12.38 10.44
CA ILE A 92 -7.48 -12.28 10.09
C ILE A 92 -8.32 -12.71 11.29
N CYS A 93 -9.27 -11.88 11.72
CA CYS A 93 -10.14 -12.09 12.88
C CYS A 93 -11.63 -12.15 12.55
N GLY A 94 -11.97 -12.13 11.27
CA GLY A 94 -13.32 -12.36 10.80
C GLY A 94 -13.28 -12.87 9.38
N ALA A 95 -14.14 -13.83 9.06
CA ALA A 95 -14.38 -14.22 7.68
C ALA A 95 -15.82 -14.64 7.45
N PHE A 96 -16.38 -14.24 6.32
CA PHE A 96 -17.75 -14.55 5.94
C PHE A 96 -17.89 -14.49 4.40
N PRO A 97 -18.88 -15.18 3.81
CA PRO A 97 -19.18 -15.01 2.39
C PRO A 97 -19.67 -13.58 2.10
N TYR A 98 -19.37 -13.06 0.91
CA TYR A 98 -19.88 -11.76 0.48
C TYR A 98 -21.30 -11.92 -0.07
N SER A 99 -22.27 -11.26 0.56
CA SER A 99 -23.60 -11.02 0.00
C SER A 99 -23.66 -9.61 -0.59
N GLY A 100 -24.51 -9.39 -1.59
CA GLY A 100 -24.81 -8.05 -2.07
C GLY A 100 -25.48 -7.19 -0.98
N TRP A 101 -25.78 -5.94 -1.30
CA TRP A 101 -26.37 -4.99 -0.35
C TRP A 101 -27.88 -5.19 -0.12
N GLY A 102 -28.55 -5.97 -0.97
CA GLY A 102 -29.96 -6.30 -0.82
C GLY A 102 -30.21 -7.15 0.43
N LYS A 103 -31.27 -6.83 1.18
CA LYS A 103 -31.70 -7.61 2.36
C LYS A 103 -31.96 -9.10 2.08
N ASP A 104 -32.23 -9.43 0.83
CA ASP A 104 -32.51 -10.78 0.34
C ASP A 104 -31.42 -11.29 -0.63
N ASP A 105 -30.29 -10.58 -0.75
CA ASP A 105 -29.20 -10.99 -1.63
C ASP A 105 -28.54 -12.24 -1.08
N GLN A 106 -28.39 -13.22 -1.96
CA GLN A 106 -27.69 -14.45 -1.62
C GLN A 106 -26.19 -14.23 -1.67
N ASP A 107 -25.47 -14.99 -0.84
CA ASP A 107 -24.03 -15.08 -0.89
C ASP A 107 -23.55 -15.37 -2.31
N VAL A 108 -22.60 -14.57 -2.79
CA VAL A 108 -21.95 -14.79 -4.08
C VAL A 108 -21.12 -16.08 -3.97
N PRO A 109 -21.42 -17.14 -4.75
CA PRO A 109 -20.73 -18.41 -4.61
C PRO A 109 -19.23 -18.27 -4.87
N GLY A 110 -18.41 -18.76 -3.94
CA GLY A 110 -16.96 -18.66 -4.05
C GLY A 110 -16.37 -17.31 -3.62
N SER A 111 -17.17 -16.43 -3.03
CA SER A 111 -16.70 -15.17 -2.44
C SER A 111 -16.30 -15.31 -0.97
N ALA A 112 -15.36 -14.48 -0.52
CA ALA A 112 -14.99 -14.42 0.89
C ALA A 112 -14.52 -13.01 1.28
N CYS A 113 -15.15 -12.45 2.30
CA CYS A 113 -14.68 -11.30 3.06
C CYS A 113 -13.75 -11.79 4.16
N LEU A 114 -12.57 -11.17 4.29
CA LEU A 114 -11.59 -11.41 5.33
C LEU A 114 -11.33 -10.09 6.06
N ILE A 115 -11.59 -10.06 7.37
CA ILE A 115 -11.36 -8.91 8.23
C ILE A 115 -9.99 -9.04 8.90
N GLY A 116 -9.08 -8.12 8.56
CA GLY A 116 -7.75 -8.05 9.12
C GLY A 116 -7.73 -7.30 10.45
N GLN A 117 -6.98 -7.82 11.42
CA GLN A 117 -6.62 -7.13 12.63
C GLN A 117 -5.14 -6.72 12.54
N GLU A 118 -4.88 -5.49 12.12
CA GLU A 118 -3.52 -4.92 12.07
C GLU A 118 -3.33 -3.87 13.18
N TRP A 119 -2.09 -3.80 13.69
CA TRP A 119 -1.66 -2.86 14.73
C TRP A 119 -1.43 -1.44 14.20
N ALA A 120 -1.31 -1.27 12.87
CA ALA A 120 -1.24 0.03 12.24
C ALA A 120 -2.66 0.60 12.13
N LEU A 121 -2.94 1.61 12.97
CA LEU A 121 -4.17 2.43 12.94
C LEU A 121 -4.51 2.78 11.48
N GLU A 122 -5.73 2.49 11.05
CA GLU A 122 -6.29 2.78 9.71
C GLU A 122 -5.76 1.96 8.52
N SER A 123 -5.10 0.81 8.73
CA SER A 123 -4.61 0.06 7.58
C SER A 123 -5.73 -0.70 6.85
N ASN A 124 -5.88 -0.42 5.55
CA ASN A 124 -6.69 -1.11 4.54
C ASN A 124 -6.36 -2.61 4.43
N THR A 125 -6.64 -3.38 5.48
CA THR A 125 -6.20 -4.78 5.64
C THR A 125 -7.34 -5.77 5.64
N ASN A 126 -8.53 -5.31 5.29
CA ASN A 126 -9.61 -6.21 4.96
C ASN A 126 -9.49 -6.58 3.47
N PHE A 127 -9.84 -7.82 3.16
CA PHE A 127 -9.75 -8.36 1.81
C PHE A 127 -11.08 -8.95 1.38
N LEU A 128 -11.40 -8.81 0.11
CA LEU A 128 -12.53 -9.45 -0.54
C LEU A 128 -12.00 -10.28 -1.71
N LEU A 129 -12.28 -11.58 -1.69
CA LEU A 129 -12.20 -12.42 -2.87
C LEU A 129 -13.57 -12.43 -3.54
N LEU A 130 -13.65 -11.94 -4.77
CA LEU A 130 -14.89 -11.95 -5.55
C LEU A 130 -14.65 -12.64 -6.91
N PRO A 131 -15.23 -13.84 -7.14
CA PRO A 131 -14.91 -14.62 -8.32
C PRO A 131 -15.56 -14.10 -9.60
N VAL A 132 -16.70 -13.41 -9.48
CA VAL A 132 -17.49 -12.86 -10.58
C VAL A 132 -18.02 -11.48 -10.17
N GLY A 133 -17.97 -10.52 -11.09
CA GLY A 133 -18.45 -9.17 -10.87
C GLY A 133 -17.43 -8.25 -10.21
N GLU A 134 -17.91 -7.08 -9.81
CA GLU A 134 -17.19 -6.07 -9.03
C GLU A 134 -18.01 -5.82 -7.76
N PRO A 135 -17.36 -5.55 -6.61
CA PRO A 135 -18.07 -5.21 -5.40
C PRO A 135 -18.83 -3.89 -5.57
N GLU A 136 -20.00 -3.81 -4.97
CA GLU A 136 -20.77 -2.57 -4.93
C GLU A 136 -20.12 -1.60 -3.93
N GLU A 137 -19.68 -0.43 -4.42
CA GLU A 137 -19.19 0.65 -3.55
C GLU A 137 -20.37 1.32 -2.87
N THR A 138 -20.25 1.55 -1.56
CA THR A 138 -21.28 2.21 -0.75
C THR A 138 -20.72 3.51 -0.17
N ALA A 139 -21.55 4.29 0.52
CA ALA A 139 -21.06 5.48 1.21
C ALA A 139 -20.03 5.13 2.31
N ASP A 140 -20.08 3.90 2.80
CA ASP A 140 -19.32 3.45 3.97
C ASP A 140 -18.18 2.49 3.58
N ASP A 141 -18.29 1.78 2.44
CA ASP A 141 -17.31 0.80 1.97
C ASP A 141 -16.64 1.25 0.66
N THR A 142 -15.30 1.30 0.68
CA THR A 142 -14.49 1.56 -0.51
C THR A 142 -13.68 0.32 -0.88
N TYR A 143 -13.65 -0.02 -2.17
CA TYR A 143 -12.95 -1.20 -2.68
C TYR A 143 -11.83 -0.79 -3.61
N ARG A 144 -10.61 -1.24 -3.33
CA ARG A 144 -9.45 -1.10 -4.20
C ARG A 144 -9.10 -2.44 -4.79
N ARG A 145 -9.18 -2.58 -6.11
CA ARG A 145 -8.71 -3.78 -6.78
C ARG A 145 -7.22 -3.98 -6.54
N LEU A 146 -6.87 -5.20 -6.12
CA LEU A 146 -5.49 -5.63 -5.93
C LEU A 146 -5.05 -6.42 -7.18
N THR A 147 -5.08 -7.74 -7.12
CA THR A 147 -4.66 -8.60 -8.23
C THR A 147 -5.70 -9.69 -8.51
N GLY A 148 -5.98 -9.92 -9.79
CA GLY A 148 -6.97 -10.90 -10.22
C GLY A 148 -8.35 -10.56 -9.67
N ARG A 149 -8.84 -11.42 -8.77
CA ARG A 149 -10.16 -11.42 -8.12
C ARG A 149 -10.15 -10.87 -6.69
N TRP A 150 -8.99 -10.38 -6.25
CA TRP A 150 -8.82 -9.83 -4.91
C TRP A 150 -9.01 -8.32 -4.92
N TYR A 151 -9.75 -7.85 -3.93
CA TYR A 151 -9.95 -6.45 -3.59
C TYR A 151 -9.48 -6.25 -2.14
N GLY A 152 -8.86 -5.11 -1.86
CA GLY A 152 -8.75 -4.58 -0.51
C GLY A 152 -9.99 -3.72 -0.27
N TRP A 153 -10.53 -3.74 0.93
CA TRP A 153 -11.67 -2.89 1.26
C TRP A 153 -11.50 -2.22 2.62
N HIS A 154 -12.16 -1.08 2.74
CA HIS A 154 -12.17 -0.27 3.95
C HIS A 154 -13.60 0.17 4.19
N GLY A 155 -14.15 -0.27 5.33
CA GLY A 155 -15.48 0.07 5.83
C GLY A 155 -15.38 0.93 7.09
N TRP A 156 -16.46 1.65 7.42
CA TRP A 156 -16.54 2.47 8.64
C TRP A 156 -16.55 1.63 9.93
N ASP A 157 -17.01 0.39 9.83
CA ASP A 157 -17.19 -0.49 10.97
C ASP A 157 -15.93 -1.32 11.18
N SER A 158 -15.12 -0.89 12.15
CA SER A 158 -14.12 -1.75 12.79
C SER A 158 -14.83 -2.79 13.65
N LEU A 159 -15.39 -3.82 13.01
CA LEU A 159 -15.88 -5.02 13.71
C LEU A 159 -14.72 -5.81 14.32
#